data_AF-A0A8T2EUD0-F1
#
_entry.id   AF-A0A8T2EUD0-F1
#
_cell.length_a   1.000
_cell.length_b   1.000
_cell.length_c   1.000
_cell.angle_alpha   90.00
_cell.angle_beta   90.00
_cell.angle_gamma   90.00
#
_symmetry.space_group_name_H-M   'P 1'
#
loop_
_entity.id
_entity.type
_entity.pdbx_description
1 polymer ?
#
loop_
_entity_poly.entity_id
_entity_poly.type
_entity_poly.pdbx_seq_one_letter_code
_entity_poly.pdbx_strand_id
1 'polypeptide(L)'
;MERYGIHLLALSHVYMVTQLKQRCSKGVVQRLTTENVVDVLQLARLCDAPDVCLRSMRLIHSQFKTVEQTEGWKFIREHDPFLELDILQFIDDAESRKKRRRRHRKEQDLYMQLSEAMECIEHICTQGCTLVGPSNVVDNNKKSMTAEKSEPCKAFSTCYGLQLLIRHFAVCKRRNNDKGCLRCKRMLQLFRLHSLICDQPDSCRVPLCRQFRKRGEQDKKMGEDTKWKLLVTRVVSAKAMTSLCQSKKNKCEQAQGV
;
A
#
# COMPACT_ATOMS: atom_id res chain seq x y z
N MET A 1 -43.50 6.93 -6.75
CA MET A 1 -42.47 6.01 -6.22
C MET A 1 -42.71 5.57 -4.77
N GLU A 2 -43.23 6.44 -3.90
CA GLU A 2 -43.28 6.21 -2.44
C GLU A 2 -44.14 5.03 -1.96
N ARG A 3 -45.23 4.69 -2.65
CA ARG A 3 -46.09 3.55 -2.23
C ARG A 3 -45.88 2.29 -3.05
N TYR A 4 -45.66 2.44 -4.35
CA TYR A 4 -45.68 1.31 -5.29
C TYR A 4 -44.34 1.01 -5.97
N GLY A 5 -43.21 1.53 -5.48
CA GLY A 5 -41.91 1.40 -6.14
C GLY A 5 -41.49 -0.05 -6.44
N ILE A 6 -41.71 -0.96 -5.49
CA ILE A 6 -41.44 -2.41 -5.59
C ILE A 6 -42.35 -3.06 -6.64
N HIS A 7 -43.66 -2.83 -6.55
CA HIS A 7 -44.66 -3.33 -7.50
C HIS A 7 -44.40 -2.85 -8.94
N LEU A 8 -44.09 -1.55 -9.09
CA LEU A 8 -43.78 -0.95 -10.38
C LEU A 8 -42.48 -1.51 -10.96
N LEU A 9 -41.49 -1.84 -10.13
CA LEU A 9 -40.27 -2.51 -10.60
C LEU A 9 -40.61 -3.86 -11.24
N ALA A 10 -41.39 -4.70 -10.56
CA ALA A 10 -41.83 -6.00 -11.09
C ALA A 10 -42.63 -5.84 -12.39
N LEU A 11 -43.65 -4.98 -12.40
CA LEU A 11 -44.48 -4.74 -13.59
C LEU A 11 -43.64 -4.21 -14.76
N SER A 12 -42.74 -3.26 -14.51
CA SER A 12 -41.87 -2.71 -15.56
C SER A 12 -40.93 -3.75 -16.16
N HIS A 13 -40.52 -4.76 -15.38
CA HIS A 13 -39.73 -5.89 -15.90
C HIS A 13 -40.59 -6.83 -16.75
N VAL A 14 -41.75 -7.25 -16.24
CA VAL A 14 -42.67 -8.17 -16.95
C VAL A 14 -43.15 -7.57 -18.27
N TYR A 15 -43.53 -6.29 -18.29
CA TYR A 15 -43.98 -5.59 -19.50
C TYR A 15 -42.82 -4.99 -20.32
N MET A 16 -41.57 -5.28 -19.97
CA MET A 16 -40.36 -4.84 -20.68
C MET A 16 -40.25 -3.31 -20.87
N VAL A 17 -40.79 -2.53 -19.93
CA VAL A 17 -40.74 -1.05 -19.96
C VAL A 17 -39.43 -0.56 -19.34
N THR A 18 -38.37 -0.56 -20.13
CA THR A 18 -36.98 -0.32 -19.68
C THR A 18 -36.77 1.02 -18.96
N GLN A 19 -37.32 2.11 -19.48
CA GLN A 19 -37.18 3.45 -18.86
C GLN A 19 -37.86 3.51 -17.49
N LEU A 20 -39.03 2.87 -17.36
CA LEU A 20 -39.73 2.78 -16.09
C LEU A 20 -38.94 1.92 -15.11
N LYS A 21 -38.44 0.77 -15.55
CA LYS A 21 -37.58 -0.12 -14.74
C LYS A 21 -36.39 0.63 -14.15
N GLN A 22 -35.68 1.43 -14.96
CA GLN A 22 -34.56 2.23 -14.48
C GLN A 22 -34.96 3.28 -13.43
N ARG A 23 -36.09 3.97 -13.61
CA ARG A 23 -36.61 4.93 -12.62
C ARG A 23 -37.03 4.22 -11.34
N CYS A 24 -37.65 3.05 -11.49
CA CYS A 24 -38.06 2.20 -10.37
C CYS A 24 -36.85 1.71 -9.57
N SER A 25 -35.83 1.16 -10.23
CA SER A 25 -34.57 0.74 -9.59
C SER A 25 -33.95 1.84 -8.74
N LYS A 26 -33.83 3.05 -9.29
CA LYS A 26 -33.29 4.21 -8.57
C LYS A 26 -34.12 4.55 -7.32
N GLY A 27 -35.44 4.60 -7.43
CA GLY A 27 -36.28 4.94 -6.28
C GLY A 27 -36.39 3.81 -5.24
N VAL A 28 -36.27 2.54 -5.65
CA VAL A 28 -36.17 1.40 -4.71
C VAL A 28 -34.84 1.49 -3.94
N VAL A 29 -33.74 1.75 -4.63
CA VAL A 29 -32.41 1.94 -4.01
C VAL A 29 -32.40 3.08 -2.98
N GLN A 30 -33.08 4.19 -3.27
CA GLN A 30 -33.16 5.34 -2.35
C GLN A 30 -33.91 5.02 -1.05
N ARG A 31 -34.77 3.99 -1.06
CA ARG A 31 -35.64 3.61 0.06
C ARG A 31 -35.23 2.27 0.70
N LEU A 32 -34.03 1.82 0.37
CA LEU A 32 -33.47 0.60 0.90
C LEU A 32 -33.10 0.80 2.38
N THR A 33 -33.63 -0.05 3.26
CA THR A 33 -33.40 -0.04 4.70
C THR A 33 -32.91 -1.42 5.15
N THR A 34 -32.36 -1.52 6.36
CA THR A 34 -31.95 -2.83 6.92
C THR A 34 -33.11 -3.81 7.00
N GLU A 35 -34.33 -3.33 7.27
CA GLU A 35 -35.54 -4.15 7.39
C GLU A 35 -35.99 -4.76 6.06
N ASN A 36 -35.91 -4.01 4.95
CA ASN A 36 -36.44 -4.44 3.65
C ASN A 36 -35.37 -4.93 2.67
N VAL A 37 -34.07 -4.86 3.03
CA VAL A 37 -32.97 -5.10 2.08
C VAL A 37 -32.98 -6.51 1.50
N VAL A 38 -33.42 -7.47 2.31
CA VAL A 38 -33.44 -8.89 1.96
C VAL A 38 -34.52 -9.16 0.91
N ASP A 39 -35.74 -8.71 1.16
CA ASP A 39 -36.87 -8.84 0.24
C ASP A 39 -36.59 -8.08 -1.08
N VAL A 40 -36.01 -6.88 -0.98
CA VAL A 40 -35.63 -6.08 -2.14
C VAL A 40 -34.53 -6.76 -2.95
N LEU A 41 -33.58 -7.45 -2.31
CA LEU A 41 -32.55 -8.23 -2.99
C LEU A 41 -33.17 -9.40 -3.77
N GLN A 42 -34.08 -10.15 -3.15
CA GLN A 42 -34.80 -11.25 -3.83
C GLN A 42 -35.57 -10.72 -5.03
N LEU A 43 -36.35 -9.65 -4.85
CA LEU A 43 -37.08 -9.03 -5.96
C LEU A 43 -36.15 -8.57 -7.07
N ALA A 44 -35.02 -7.93 -6.73
CA ALA A 44 -34.07 -7.43 -7.71
C ALA A 44 -33.44 -8.56 -8.53
N ARG A 45 -33.20 -9.74 -7.93
CA ARG A 45 -32.76 -10.95 -8.65
C ARG A 45 -33.83 -11.42 -9.64
N LEU A 46 -35.08 -11.50 -9.19
CA LEU A 46 -36.21 -11.91 -10.04
C LEU A 46 -36.51 -10.93 -11.17
N CYS A 47 -36.20 -9.64 -10.97
CA CYS A 47 -36.46 -8.60 -11.94
C CYS A 47 -35.25 -8.27 -12.82
N ASP A 48 -34.14 -9.02 -12.80
CA ASP A 48 -32.89 -8.68 -13.51
C ASP A 48 -32.45 -7.22 -13.30
N ALA A 49 -32.40 -6.78 -12.03
CA ALA A 49 -32.04 -5.41 -11.64
C ALA A 49 -30.68 -5.37 -10.92
N PRO A 50 -29.55 -5.46 -11.66
CA PRO A 50 -28.22 -5.67 -11.08
C PRO A 50 -27.72 -4.50 -10.21
N ASP A 51 -28.15 -3.28 -10.51
CA ASP A 51 -27.85 -2.08 -9.74
C ASP A 51 -28.48 -2.11 -8.34
N VAL A 52 -29.74 -2.56 -8.26
CA VAL A 52 -30.45 -2.79 -7.00
C VAL A 52 -29.80 -3.93 -6.23
N CYS A 53 -29.53 -5.07 -6.88
CA CYS A 53 -28.84 -6.21 -6.26
C CYS A 53 -27.51 -5.79 -5.62
N LEU A 54 -26.67 -5.07 -6.36
CA LEU A 54 -25.37 -4.61 -5.88
C LEU A 54 -25.52 -3.65 -4.70
N ARG A 55 -26.52 -2.77 -4.72
CA ARG A 55 -26.77 -1.86 -3.60
C ARG A 55 -27.24 -2.62 -2.36
N SER A 56 -28.14 -3.57 -2.51
CA SER A 56 -28.63 -4.43 -1.43
C SER A 56 -27.49 -5.23 -0.81
N MET A 57 -26.69 -5.94 -1.61
CA MET A 57 -25.51 -6.67 -1.13
C MET A 57 -24.53 -5.79 -0.35
N ARG A 58 -24.29 -4.55 -0.82
CA ARG A 58 -23.44 -3.59 -0.09
C ARG A 58 -24.03 -3.15 1.25
N LEU A 59 -25.34 -2.91 1.30
CA LEU A 59 -26.02 -2.54 2.55
C LEU A 59 -25.96 -3.69 3.55
N ILE A 60 -26.27 -4.91 3.11
CA ILE A 60 -26.17 -6.13 3.92
C ILE A 60 -24.75 -6.27 4.48
N HIS A 61 -23.72 -6.24 3.63
CA HIS A 61 -22.33 -6.32 4.11
C HIS A 61 -21.97 -5.20 5.11
N SER A 62 -22.49 -3.97 4.94
CA SER A 62 -22.17 -2.86 5.84
C SER A 62 -22.85 -2.95 7.21
N GLN A 63 -24.04 -3.55 7.28
CA GLN A 63 -24.90 -3.57 8.47
C GLN A 63 -25.38 -4.99 8.79
N PHE A 64 -24.53 -6.00 8.52
CA PHE A 64 -24.92 -7.40 8.56
C PHE A 64 -25.50 -7.82 9.91
N LYS A 65 -24.91 -7.36 11.02
CA LYS A 65 -25.41 -7.65 12.39
C LYS A 65 -26.84 -7.19 12.63
N THR A 66 -27.25 -6.08 12.00
CA THR A 66 -28.62 -5.57 12.09
C THR A 66 -29.53 -6.37 11.18
N VAL A 67 -29.09 -6.63 9.94
CA VAL A 67 -29.85 -7.43 8.96
C VAL A 67 -30.09 -8.86 9.47
N GLU A 68 -29.13 -9.47 10.14
CA GLU A 68 -29.21 -10.83 10.70
C GLU A 68 -30.37 -11.00 11.70
N GLN A 69 -30.78 -9.91 12.35
CA GLN A 69 -31.88 -9.90 13.33
C GLN A 69 -33.25 -9.69 12.68
N THR A 70 -33.31 -9.29 11.41
CA THR A 70 -34.55 -8.99 10.69
C THR A 70 -35.31 -10.27 10.34
N GLU A 71 -36.63 -10.14 10.23
CA GLU A 71 -37.49 -11.25 9.80
C GLU A 71 -37.15 -11.71 8.38
N GLY A 72 -36.81 -10.79 7.47
CA GLY A 72 -36.40 -11.15 6.10
C GLY A 72 -35.16 -12.05 6.06
N TRP A 73 -34.17 -11.80 6.91
CA TRP A 73 -33.00 -12.68 7.02
C TRP A 73 -33.35 -14.05 7.60
N LYS A 74 -34.16 -14.11 8.66
CA LYS A 74 -34.61 -15.37 9.25
C LYS A 74 -35.38 -16.22 8.23
N PHE A 75 -36.25 -15.57 7.45
CA PHE A 75 -37.01 -16.21 6.38
C PHE A 75 -36.11 -16.83 5.32
N ILE A 76 -35.08 -16.12 4.85
CA ILE A 76 -34.13 -16.66 3.87
C ILE A 76 -33.41 -17.89 4.40
N ARG A 77 -32.94 -17.86 5.65
CA ARG A 77 -32.21 -18.98 6.23
C ARG A 77 -33.04 -20.27 6.29
N GLU A 78 -34.35 -20.15 6.42
CA GLU A 78 -35.27 -21.29 6.45
C GLU A 78 -35.70 -21.75 5.05
N HIS A 79 -35.80 -20.85 4.08
CA HIS A 79 -36.47 -21.11 2.80
C HIS A 79 -35.60 -20.98 1.54
N ASP A 80 -34.44 -20.31 1.61
CA ASP A 80 -33.51 -20.14 0.49
C ASP A 80 -32.04 -20.22 0.95
N PRO A 81 -31.54 -21.44 1.24
CA PRO A 81 -30.16 -21.65 1.68
C PRO A 81 -29.11 -21.22 0.64
N PHE A 82 -29.46 -21.21 -0.64
CA PHE A 82 -28.54 -20.79 -1.70
C PHE A 82 -28.33 -19.28 -1.68
N LEU A 83 -29.39 -18.49 -1.51
CA LEU A 83 -29.25 -17.04 -1.38
C LEU A 83 -28.56 -16.66 -0.06
N GLU A 84 -28.80 -17.38 1.03
CA GLU A 84 -28.02 -17.21 2.27
C GLU A 84 -26.52 -17.39 1.99
N LEU A 85 -26.15 -18.52 1.37
CA LEU A 85 -24.76 -18.83 1.02
C LEU A 85 -24.14 -17.77 0.10
N ASP A 86 -24.87 -17.32 -0.93
CA ASP A 86 -24.43 -16.26 -1.84
C ASP A 86 -24.10 -14.97 -1.08
N ILE A 87 -24.96 -14.58 -0.13
CA ILE A 87 -24.75 -13.37 0.69
C ILE A 87 -23.54 -13.55 1.61
N LEU A 88 -23.44 -14.68 2.31
CA LEU A 88 -22.34 -14.96 3.22
C LEU A 88 -20.99 -15.03 2.49
N GLN A 89 -20.95 -15.66 1.32
CA GLN A 89 -19.76 -15.71 0.47
C GLN A 89 -19.36 -14.31 -0.02
N PHE A 90 -20.33 -13.48 -0.41
CA PHE A 90 -20.06 -12.09 -0.78
C PHE A 90 -19.42 -11.30 0.37
N ILE A 91 -19.89 -11.50 1.61
CA ILE A 91 -19.36 -10.87 2.81
C ILE A 91 -17.93 -11.33 3.07
N ASP A 92 -17.68 -12.64 3.15
CA ASP A 92 -16.35 -13.20 3.40
C ASP A 92 -15.33 -12.73 2.34
N ASP A 93 -15.72 -12.78 1.06
CA ASP A 93 -14.88 -12.29 -0.03
C ASP A 93 -14.56 -10.80 0.11
N ALA A 94 -15.54 -9.98 0.51
CA ALA A 94 -15.34 -8.54 0.72
C ALA A 94 -14.35 -8.28 1.86
N GLU A 95 -14.46 -9.01 2.96
CA GLU A 95 -13.55 -8.94 4.11
C GLU A 95 -12.14 -9.45 3.78
N SER A 96 -12.05 -10.59 3.09
CA SER A 96 -10.80 -11.18 2.60
C SER A 96 -10.07 -10.24 1.64
N ARG A 97 -10.78 -9.61 0.70
CA ARG A 97 -10.23 -8.56 -0.18
C ARG A 97 -9.74 -7.35 0.62
N LYS A 98 -10.49 -6.90 1.62
CA LYS A 98 -10.08 -5.78 2.51
C LYS A 98 -8.81 -6.13 3.28
N LYS A 99 -8.71 -7.34 3.83
CA LYS A 99 -7.52 -7.84 4.55
C LYS A 99 -6.31 -7.97 3.62
N ARG A 100 -6.49 -8.50 2.40
CA ARG A 100 -5.43 -8.58 1.38
C ARG A 100 -4.93 -7.19 0.98
N ARG A 101 -5.84 -6.24 0.69
CA ARG A 101 -5.47 -4.85 0.37
C ARG A 101 -4.69 -4.17 1.50
N ARG A 102 -5.11 -4.36 2.76
CA ARG A 102 -4.39 -3.83 3.93
C ARG A 102 -2.98 -4.41 4.05
N ARG A 103 -2.83 -5.74 3.91
CA ARG A 103 -1.52 -6.41 3.93
C ARG A 103 -0.62 -5.89 2.80
N HIS A 104 -1.17 -5.82 1.59
CA HIS A 104 -0.44 -5.33 0.43
C HIS A 104 0.02 -3.88 0.58
N ARG A 105 -0.82 -2.98 1.11
CA ARG A 105 -0.43 -1.58 1.38
C ARG A 105 0.69 -1.49 2.41
N LYS A 106 0.63 -2.25 3.50
CA LYS A 106 1.71 -2.28 4.51
C LYS A 106 3.02 -2.80 3.92
N GLU A 107 2.94 -3.83 3.10
CA GLU A 107 4.10 -4.39 2.40
C GLU A 107 4.71 -3.37 1.41
N GLN A 108 3.87 -2.69 0.63
CA GLN A 108 4.30 -1.62 -0.28
C GLN A 108 4.96 -0.45 0.46
N ASP A 109 4.41 -0.04 1.60
CA ASP A 109 4.98 1.03 2.44
C ASP A 109 6.39 0.66 2.94
N LEU A 110 6.60 -0.59 3.38
CA LEU A 110 7.92 -1.08 3.76
C LEU A 110 8.92 -1.05 2.60
N TYR A 111 8.51 -1.46 1.39
CA TYR A 111 9.37 -1.39 0.21
C TYR A 111 9.69 0.04 -0.21
N MET A 112 8.74 0.97 -0.02
CA MET A 112 8.95 2.39 -0.25
C MET A 112 9.98 2.96 0.74
N GLN A 113 9.87 2.65 2.03
CA GLN A 113 10.87 3.04 3.04
C GLN A 113 12.26 2.46 2.73
N LEU A 114 12.33 1.21 2.27
CA LEU A 114 13.60 0.62 1.83
C LEU A 114 14.16 1.33 0.61
N SER A 115 13.32 1.71 -0.36
CA SER A 115 13.78 2.46 -1.54
C SER A 115 14.32 3.84 -1.17
N GLU A 116 13.62 4.58 -0.31
CA GLU A 116 14.08 5.86 0.23
C GLU A 116 15.39 5.70 0.99
N ALA A 117 15.52 4.63 1.79
CA ALA A 117 16.76 4.34 2.51
C ALA A 117 17.94 4.08 1.54
N MET A 118 17.73 3.42 0.40
CA MET A 118 18.79 3.20 -0.59
C MET A 118 19.27 4.53 -1.20
N GLU A 119 18.35 5.43 -1.50
CA GLU A 119 18.66 6.78 -2.00
C GLU A 119 19.36 7.63 -0.94
N CYS A 120 18.90 7.56 0.32
CA CYS A 120 19.53 8.27 1.44
C CYS A 120 20.95 7.76 1.71
N ILE A 121 21.20 6.45 1.63
CA ILE A 121 22.56 5.90 1.79
C ILE A 121 23.48 6.43 0.69
N GLU A 122 23.01 6.46 -0.55
CA GLU A 122 23.78 7.01 -1.67
C GLU A 122 24.04 8.51 -1.49
N HIS A 123 23.02 9.29 -1.14
CA HIS A 123 23.13 10.72 -0.83
C HIS A 123 24.17 11.00 0.27
N ILE A 124 24.08 10.29 1.41
CA ILE A 124 25.03 10.45 2.53
C ILE A 124 26.46 10.13 2.09
N CYS A 125 26.67 9.07 1.31
CA CYS A 125 28.00 8.62 0.91
C CYS A 125 28.60 9.40 -0.27
N THR A 126 27.79 10.13 -1.05
CA THR A 126 28.24 10.85 -2.25
C THR A 126 28.33 12.35 -2.04
N GLN A 127 27.24 12.94 -1.55
CA GLN A 127 27.05 14.38 -1.40
C GLN A 127 27.30 14.83 0.05
N GLY A 128 27.10 13.92 1.00
CA GLY A 128 26.98 14.28 2.42
C GLY A 128 25.59 14.86 2.71
N CYS A 129 25.10 14.68 3.94
CA CYS A 129 23.81 15.23 4.36
C CYS A 129 24.05 16.40 5.34
N THR A 130 23.87 17.62 4.84
CA THR A 130 24.29 18.89 5.47
C THR A 130 23.57 19.22 6.78
N LEU A 131 22.33 18.75 6.99
CA LEU A 131 21.56 19.01 8.21
C LEU A 131 21.77 18.00 9.33
N VAL A 132 22.49 16.91 9.07
CA VAL A 132 22.82 15.95 10.10
C VAL A 132 24.34 15.86 10.20
N GLY A 133 24.88 16.72 11.07
CA GLY A 133 26.25 16.79 11.58
C GLY A 133 26.19 17.11 13.07
N PRO A 134 27.21 16.76 13.87
CA PRO A 134 27.06 16.26 15.23
C PRO A 134 26.36 17.23 16.18
N SER A 135 25.20 16.82 16.71
CA SER A 135 24.82 17.27 18.05
C SER A 135 25.98 16.92 18.98
N ASN A 136 26.40 17.90 19.78
CA ASN A 136 27.40 17.85 20.85
C ASN A 136 28.84 18.24 20.45
N VAL A 137 29.08 19.43 19.91
CA VAL A 137 30.20 20.25 20.41
C VAL A 137 29.81 21.72 20.28
N VAL A 138 29.60 22.39 21.42
CA VAL A 138 29.74 23.84 21.52
C VAL A 138 31.25 24.09 21.42
N ASP A 139 31.78 24.18 20.22
CA ASP A 139 33.12 24.74 19.99
C ASP A 139 32.97 25.93 19.06
N ASN A 140 32.99 27.11 19.68
CA ASN A 140 33.22 28.36 18.99
C ASN A 140 34.54 28.24 18.21
N ASN A 141 34.50 28.59 16.92
CA ASN A 141 35.62 28.69 15.99
C ASN A 141 35.98 27.44 15.15
N LYS A 142 35.12 27.11 14.18
CA LYS A 142 35.61 26.90 12.80
C LYS A 142 34.50 27.06 11.77
N LYS A 143 34.56 28.20 11.09
CA LYS A 143 33.82 28.54 9.87
C LYS A 143 34.33 27.60 8.76
N SER A 144 33.70 26.45 8.57
CA SER A 144 33.89 25.65 7.36
C SER A 144 33.09 26.30 6.24
N MET A 145 33.82 26.76 5.24
CA MET A 145 33.34 27.47 4.06
C MET A 145 32.43 26.59 3.18
N THR A 146 31.58 27.28 2.40
CA THR A 146 30.53 26.82 1.46
C THR A 146 29.17 26.45 2.05
N ALA A 147 28.56 27.39 2.77
CA ALA A 147 27.11 27.48 2.96
C ALA A 147 26.44 28.21 1.78
N GLU A 148 26.65 27.74 0.55
CA GLU A 148 25.89 28.23 -0.60
C GLU A 148 24.55 27.49 -0.62
N LYS A 149 23.51 28.13 -0.05
CA LYS A 149 22.08 27.81 -0.25
C LYS A 149 21.72 26.33 -0.39
N SER A 150 22.24 25.43 0.45
CA SER A 150 21.82 24.03 0.37
C SER A 150 20.40 23.91 0.93
N GLU A 151 19.43 23.57 0.08
CA GLU A 151 18.08 23.25 0.53
C GLU A 151 18.11 22.22 1.67
N PRO A 152 17.20 22.32 2.66
CA PRO A 152 17.13 21.34 3.72
C PRO A 152 16.92 19.93 3.15
N CYS A 153 17.60 18.92 3.74
CA CYS A 153 17.47 17.53 3.31
C CYS A 153 16.00 17.10 3.32
N LYS A 154 15.47 16.76 2.14
CA LYS A 154 14.06 16.38 1.94
C LYS A 154 13.68 15.11 2.71
N ALA A 155 14.65 14.23 2.98
CA ALA A 155 14.49 12.98 3.71
C ALA A 155 15.26 13.00 5.06
N PHE A 156 15.17 14.12 5.79
CA PHE A 156 15.94 14.33 7.03
C PHE A 156 15.81 13.19 8.04
N SER A 157 14.59 12.71 8.33
CA SER A 157 14.34 11.64 9.31
C SER A 157 15.06 10.34 8.95
N THR A 158 14.96 9.93 7.68
CA THR A 158 15.58 8.71 7.15
C THR A 158 17.10 8.87 7.10
N CYS A 159 17.61 10.01 6.62
CA CYS A 159 19.04 10.31 6.62
C CYS A 159 19.64 10.32 8.03
N TYR A 160 18.97 10.95 8.99
CA TYR A 160 19.38 11.00 10.40
C TYR A 160 19.54 9.59 10.99
N GLY A 161 18.52 8.74 10.84
CA GLY A 161 18.55 7.36 11.31
C GLY A 161 19.68 6.54 10.69
N LEU A 162 19.90 6.69 9.38
CA LEU A 162 20.97 6.00 8.66
C LEU A 162 22.36 6.46 9.07
N GLN A 163 22.57 7.75 9.29
CA GLN A 163 23.86 8.25 9.78
C GLN A 163 24.22 7.72 11.16
N LEU A 164 23.24 7.60 12.07
CA LEU A 164 23.46 6.95 13.37
C LEU A 164 23.90 5.49 13.21
N LEU A 165 23.29 4.76 12.27
CA LEU A 165 23.69 3.38 11.96
C LEU A 165 25.09 3.32 11.33
N ILE A 166 25.43 4.23 10.42
CA ILE A 166 26.76 4.33 9.79
C ILE A 166 27.82 4.62 10.86
N ARG A 167 27.59 5.63 11.71
CA ARG A 167 28.51 6.00 12.80
C ARG A 167 28.71 4.84 13.77
N HIS A 168 27.62 4.16 14.15
CA HIS A 168 27.71 2.95 14.97
C HIS A 168 28.52 1.85 14.28
N PHE A 169 28.24 1.57 13.00
CA PHE A 169 28.89 0.53 12.23
C PHE A 169 30.41 0.75 12.08
N ALA A 170 30.86 2.01 12.05
CA ALA A 170 32.26 2.39 11.98
C ALA A 170 33.03 2.09 13.27
N VAL A 171 32.41 2.28 14.45
CA VAL A 171 33.09 2.18 15.75
C VAL A 171 32.74 0.91 16.55
N CYS A 172 31.76 0.11 16.11
CA CYS A 172 31.28 -1.03 16.87
C CYS A 172 32.29 -2.19 16.86
N LYS A 173 32.95 -2.42 18.01
CA LYS A 173 33.86 -3.56 18.22
C LYS A 173 33.17 -4.93 18.12
N ARG A 174 31.86 -5.00 18.34
CA ARG A 174 31.06 -6.24 18.26
C ARG A 174 30.61 -6.63 16.85
N ARG A 175 31.03 -5.88 15.82
CA ARG A 175 30.60 -6.10 14.43
C ARG A 175 30.98 -7.49 13.91
N ASN A 176 32.16 -7.97 14.27
CA ASN A 176 32.74 -9.23 13.78
C ASN A 176 32.80 -10.32 14.86
N ASN A 177 32.19 -10.10 16.03
CA ASN A 177 32.23 -11.07 17.13
C ASN A 177 31.18 -12.16 16.94
N ASP A 178 31.38 -13.34 17.53
CA ASP A 178 30.47 -14.50 17.44
C ASP A 178 29.05 -14.18 17.92
N LYS A 179 28.91 -13.37 18.98
CA LYS A 179 27.60 -12.90 19.49
C LYS A 179 26.93 -11.88 18.56
N GLY A 180 27.68 -11.23 17.67
CA GLY A 180 27.23 -10.21 16.72
C GLY A 180 26.62 -8.95 17.35
N CYS A 181 26.38 -7.94 16.51
CA CYS A 181 25.61 -6.74 16.86
C CYS A 181 24.40 -6.60 15.91
N LEU A 182 23.19 -6.49 16.45
CA LEU A 182 21.96 -6.37 15.65
C LEU A 182 21.94 -5.12 14.77
N ARG A 183 22.45 -3.98 15.26
CA ARG A 183 22.54 -2.74 14.47
C ARG A 183 23.51 -2.88 13.31
N CYS A 184 24.65 -3.54 13.53
CA CYS A 184 25.60 -3.82 12.46
C CYS A 184 25.05 -4.81 11.43
N LYS A 185 24.33 -5.86 11.87
CA LYS A 185 23.67 -6.82 10.98
C LYS A 185 22.64 -6.13 10.07
N ARG A 186 21.82 -5.23 10.62
CA ARG A 186 20.86 -4.42 9.83
C ARG A 186 21.59 -3.52 8.82
N MET A 187 22.67 -2.85 9.23
CA MET A 187 23.45 -2.00 8.33
C MET A 187 24.06 -2.81 7.18
N LEU A 188 24.61 -3.99 7.46
CA LEU A 188 25.13 -4.91 6.44
C LEU A 188 24.02 -5.36 5.46
N GLN A 189 22.80 -5.61 5.95
CA GLN A 189 21.66 -5.94 5.08
C GLN A 189 21.31 -4.77 4.14
N LEU A 190 21.36 -3.53 4.62
CA LEU A 190 21.13 -2.35 3.79
C LEU A 190 22.22 -2.16 2.73
N PHE A 191 23.50 -2.34 3.09
CA PHE A 191 24.59 -2.30 2.11
C PHE A 191 24.50 -3.43 1.08
N ARG A 192 24.11 -4.64 1.50
CA ARG A 192 23.84 -5.76 0.59
C ARG A 192 22.69 -5.42 -0.36
N LEU A 193 21.58 -4.87 0.15
CA LEU A 193 20.45 -4.45 -0.68
C LEU A 193 20.88 -3.40 -1.72
N HIS A 194 21.61 -2.38 -1.29
CA HIS A 194 22.13 -1.34 -2.19
C HIS A 194 23.01 -1.96 -3.28
N SER A 195 23.92 -2.87 -2.95
CA SER A 195 24.81 -3.50 -3.94
C SER A 195 24.08 -4.28 -5.04
N LEU A 196 22.88 -4.81 -4.72
CA LEU A 196 22.04 -5.55 -5.66
C LEU A 196 21.19 -4.64 -6.55
N ILE A 197 20.96 -3.39 -6.13
CA ILE A 197 20.15 -2.39 -6.84
C ILE A 197 21.04 -1.39 -7.59
N CYS A 198 22.27 -1.16 -7.13
CA CYS A 198 23.18 -0.17 -7.69
C CYS A 198 23.52 -0.49 -9.15
N ASP A 199 23.38 0.49 -10.05
CA ASP A 199 23.69 0.29 -11.47
C ASP A 199 25.17 0.53 -11.80
N GLN A 200 25.87 1.30 -10.96
CA GLN A 200 27.26 1.75 -11.21
C GLN A 200 28.19 1.36 -10.05
N PRO A 201 28.52 0.06 -9.89
CA PRO A 201 29.30 -0.40 -8.74
C PRO A 201 30.73 0.16 -8.73
N ASP A 202 31.32 0.37 -9.90
CA ASP A 202 32.72 0.80 -10.05
C ASP A 202 32.94 2.27 -9.70
N SER A 203 31.91 3.11 -9.71
CA SER A 203 31.98 4.50 -9.24
C SER A 203 31.21 4.72 -7.93
N CYS A 204 30.50 3.70 -7.44
CA CYS A 204 29.71 3.78 -6.21
C CYS A 204 30.56 4.06 -4.97
N ARG A 205 30.15 5.08 -4.20
CA ARG A 205 30.80 5.48 -2.93
C ARG A 205 30.21 4.79 -1.69
N VAL A 206 29.15 3.99 -1.83
CA VAL A 206 28.52 3.30 -0.71
C VAL A 206 29.44 2.20 -0.17
N PRO A 207 29.71 2.15 1.14
CA PRO A 207 30.57 1.14 1.74
C PRO A 207 30.13 -0.28 1.39
N LEU A 208 31.12 -1.14 1.15
CA LEU A 208 30.93 -2.57 0.83
C LEU A 208 30.15 -2.87 -0.46
N CYS A 209 29.65 -1.86 -1.20
CA CYS A 209 28.88 -2.07 -2.43
C CYS A 209 29.64 -2.96 -3.44
N ARG A 210 30.89 -2.57 -3.77
CA ARG A 210 31.77 -3.35 -4.66
C ARG A 210 32.09 -4.75 -4.15
N GLN A 211 32.29 -4.90 -2.84
CA GLN A 211 32.63 -6.19 -2.23
C GLN A 211 31.44 -7.16 -2.31
N PHE A 212 30.24 -6.69 -2.00
CA PHE A 212 29.03 -7.50 -2.11
C PHE A 212 28.68 -7.85 -3.56
N ARG A 213 28.92 -6.94 -4.52
CA ARG A 213 28.75 -7.21 -5.95
C ARG A 213 29.59 -8.39 -6.41
N LYS A 214 30.91 -8.34 -6.13
CA LYS A 214 31.86 -9.41 -6.48
C LYS A 214 31.51 -10.75 -5.82
N ARG A 215 31.08 -10.72 -4.55
CA ARG A 215 30.65 -11.93 -3.83
C ARG A 215 29.34 -12.49 -4.40
N GLY A 216 28.37 -11.64 -4.71
CA GLY A 216 27.11 -12.06 -5.32
C GLY A 216 27.27 -12.67 -6.71
N GLU A 217 28.25 -12.22 -7.50
CA GLU A 217 28.60 -12.84 -8.78
C GLU A 217 29.21 -14.24 -8.63
N GLN A 218 29.95 -14.48 -7.54
CA GLN A 218 30.46 -15.81 -7.18
C GLN A 218 29.34 -16.72 -6.68
N ASP A 219 28.44 -16.21 -5.83
CA ASP A 219 27.31 -16.96 -5.27
C ASP A 219 26.25 -17.30 -6.35
N LYS A 220 26.04 -16.44 -7.37
CA LYS A 220 25.18 -16.74 -8.53
C LYS A 220 25.62 -17.99 -9.28
N LYS A 221 26.90 -18.35 -9.26
CA LYS A 221 27.42 -19.59 -9.84
C LYS A 221 27.13 -20.83 -8.98
N MET A 222 26.75 -20.64 -7.70
CA MET A 222 26.56 -21.71 -6.70
C MET A 222 25.10 -21.92 -6.28
N GLY A 223 24.16 -21.18 -6.85
CA GLY A 223 22.74 -21.27 -6.51
C GLY A 223 22.25 -20.00 -5.82
N GLU A 224 21.15 -19.46 -6.31
CA GLU A 224 20.77 -18.09 -6.03
C GLU A 224 19.79 -17.95 -4.87
N ASP A 225 20.01 -16.96 -4.01
CA ASP A 225 19.11 -16.60 -2.92
C ASP A 225 17.84 -15.90 -3.45
N THR A 226 16.85 -16.71 -3.84
CA THR A 226 15.57 -16.29 -4.44
C THR A 226 14.84 -15.22 -3.64
N LYS A 227 15.03 -15.19 -2.31
CA LYS A 227 14.44 -14.20 -1.41
C LYS A 227 14.98 -12.79 -1.64
N TRP A 228 16.28 -12.64 -1.87
CA TRP A 228 16.88 -11.32 -2.13
C TRP A 228 16.51 -10.81 -3.52
N LYS A 229 16.42 -11.70 -4.51
CA LYS A 229 15.92 -11.31 -5.84
C LYS A 229 14.50 -10.76 -5.79
N LEU A 230 13.61 -11.43 -5.07
CA LEU A 230 12.25 -10.94 -4.88
C LEU A 230 12.24 -9.58 -4.18
N LEU A 231 13.04 -9.44 -3.11
CA LEU A 231 13.16 -8.17 -2.38
C LEU A 231 13.64 -7.03 -3.29
N VAL A 232 14.69 -7.25 -4.07
CA VAL A 232 15.22 -6.28 -5.03
C VAL A 232 14.13 -5.86 -6.03
N THR A 233 13.44 -6.84 -6.62
CA THR A 233 12.36 -6.58 -7.59
C THR A 233 11.26 -5.70 -6.98
N ARG A 234 10.85 -5.98 -5.74
CA ARG A 234 9.83 -5.22 -5.02
C ARG A 234 10.28 -3.80 -4.69
N VAL A 235 11.51 -3.61 -4.24
CA VAL A 235 12.08 -2.30 -3.90
C VAL A 235 12.26 -1.43 -5.14
N VAL A 236 12.77 -2.00 -6.24
CA VAL A 236 12.91 -1.30 -7.53
C VAL A 236 11.53 -0.89 -8.07
N SER A 237 10.54 -1.78 -7.99
CA SER A 237 9.16 -1.47 -8.39
C SER A 237 8.57 -0.32 -7.55
N ALA A 238 8.81 -0.33 -6.23
CA ALA A 238 8.38 0.77 -5.34
C ALA A 238 9.02 2.10 -5.74
N LYS A 239 10.33 2.11 -6.01
CA LYS A 239 11.08 3.30 -6.48
C LYS A 239 10.55 3.85 -7.80
N ALA A 240 10.20 2.97 -8.75
CA ALA A 240 9.62 3.40 -10.02
C ALA A 240 8.25 4.07 -9.82
N MET A 241 7.40 3.51 -8.94
CA MET A 241 6.09 4.09 -8.63
C MET A 241 6.19 5.46 -7.94
N THR A 242 7.11 5.66 -7.00
CA THR A 242 7.31 6.95 -6.34
C THR A 242 7.76 8.03 -7.33
N SER A 243 8.70 7.68 -8.21
CA SER A 243 9.21 8.58 -9.26
C SER A 243 8.10 9.02 -10.24
N LEU A 244 7.21 8.09 -10.62
CA LEU A 244 6.05 8.38 -11.45
C LEU A 244 5.04 9.30 -10.74
N CYS A 245 4.77 9.07 -9.46
CA CYS A 245 3.87 9.91 -8.67
C CYS A 245 4.41 11.35 -8.51
N GLN A 246 5.72 11.50 -8.24
CA GLN A 246 6.38 12.80 -8.16
C GLN A 246 6.35 13.53 -9.50
N SER A 247 6.61 12.83 -10.61
CA SER A 247 6.53 13.39 -11.96
C SER A 247 5.13 13.90 -12.30
N LYS A 248 4.07 13.19 -11.87
CA LYS A 248 2.67 13.64 -12.05
C LYS A 248 2.34 14.87 -11.20
N LYS A 249 2.83 14.92 -9.96
CA LYS A 249 2.62 16.06 -9.06
C LYS A 249 3.27 17.33 -9.60
N ASN A 250 4.53 17.24 -10.03
CA ASN A 250 5.26 18.38 -10.61
C ASN A 250 4.60 18.92 -11.89
N LYS A 251 4.03 18.03 -12.73
CA LYS A 251 3.25 18.43 -13.91
C LYS A 251 1.93 19.13 -13.56
N CYS A 252 1.28 18.73 -12.48
CA CYS A 252 0.05 19.37 -12.01
C CYS A 252 0.31 20.75 -11.40
N GLU A 253 1.40 20.89 -10.64
CA GLU A 253 1.82 22.18 -10.04
C GLU A 253 2.25 23.19 -11.12
N GLN A 254 2.88 22.74 -12.20
CA GLN A 254 3.21 23.58 -13.36
C GLN A 254 1.98 24.00 -14.18
N ALA A 255 0.90 23.21 -14.19
CA ALA A 255 -0.34 23.53 -14.90
C ALA A 255 -1.27 24.49 -14.14
N GLN A 256 -1.04 24.71 -12.85
CA GLN A 256 -1.82 25.62 -11.99
C GLN A 256 -1.14 26.97 -11.75
N GLY A 257 0.05 27.17 -12.34
CA GLY A 257 0.85 28.40 -12.22
C GLY A 257 0.92 29.23 -13.50
N VAL A 258 -0.18 29.32 -14.25
CA VAL A 258 -0.37 30.26 -15.38
C VAL A 258 -1.53 31.18 -15.08
#